data_AF-A0A960F0G0-F1
#
_entry.id   AF-A0A960F0G0-F1
#
_cell.length_a   1.000
_cell.length_b   1.000
_cell.length_c   1.000
_cell.angle_alpha   90.00
_cell.angle_beta   90.00
_cell.angle_gamma   90.00
#
_symmetry.space_group_name_H-M   'P 1'
#
loop_
_entity.id
_entity.type
_entity.pdbx_description
1 polymer ?
#
loop_
_entity_poly.entity_id
_entity_poly.type
_entity_poly.pdbx_seq_one_letter_code
_entity_poly.pdbx_strand_id
1 'polypeptide(L)' 'VVVEVLRGASTKEIAGALHLSAYTVQDHLKAVFDKAGVNSRRELIADVFFGIYALRLGRPVGPDGFFADDSSEVDG' A
#
# COMPACT_ATOMS: atom_id res chain seq x y z
N VAL A 1 3.47 -10.10 -5.10
CA VAL A 1 3.64 -10.24 -3.63
C VAL A 1 3.02 -9.09 -2.86
N VAL A 2 3.47 -7.83 -3.02
CA VAL A 2 2.96 -6.67 -2.23
C VAL A 2 1.44 -6.48 -2.33
N VAL A 3 0.87 -6.50 -3.55
CA VAL A 3 -0.57 -6.36 -3.75
C VAL A 3 -1.37 -7.40 -2.97
N GLU A 4 -0.93 -8.66 -2.97
CA GLU A 4 -1.61 -9.73 -2.23
C GLU A 4 -1.52 -9.54 -0.71
N VAL A 5 -0.40 -9.00 -0.21
CA VAL A 5 -0.28 -8.63 1.21
C VAL A 5 -1.29 -7.55 1.58
N LEU A 6 -1.45 -6.53 0.73
CA LEU A 6 -2.42 -5.45 0.96
C LEU A 6 -3.86 -5.94 0.87
N ARG A 7 -4.11 -7.04 0.15
CA ARG A 7 -5.41 -7.75 0.13
C ARG A 7 -5.65 -8.62 1.36
N GLY A 8 -4.67 -8.74 2.27
CA GLY A 8 -4.77 -9.57 3.46
C GLY A 8 -4.40 -11.04 3.25
N ALA A 9 -3.84 -11.41 2.09
CA ALA A 9 -3.49 -12.80 1.80
C ALA A 9 -2.39 -13.33 2.73
N SER A 10 -2.56 -14.55 3.22
CA SER A 10 -1.54 -15.33 3.92
C SER A 10 -0.38 -15.68 2.98
N THR A 11 0.80 -15.97 3.54
CA THR A 11 1.96 -16.41 2.74
C THR A 11 1.64 -17.65 1.88
N LYS A 12 0.79 -18.55 2.38
CA LYS A 12 0.35 -19.75 1.67
C LYS A 12 -0.56 -19.41 0.48
N GLU A 13 -1.50 -18.48 0.66
CA GLU A 13 -2.36 -18.02 -0.43
C GLU A 13 -1.55 -17.30 -1.51
N ILE A 14 -0.59 -16.46 -1.12
CA ILE A 14 0.33 -15.78 -2.06
C ILE A 14 1.16 -16.81 -2.83
N ALA A 15 1.70 -17.81 -2.14
CA ALA A 15 2.47 -18.89 -2.76
C ALA A 15 1.65 -19.64 -3.82
N GLY A 16 0.40 -19.98 -3.47
CA GLY A 16 -0.54 -20.63 -4.41
C GLY A 16 -0.89 -19.74 -5.60
N ALA A 17 -1.24 -18.47 -5.36
CA ALA A 17 -1.63 -17.52 -6.40
C ALA A 17 -0.50 -17.19 -7.38
N LEU A 18 0.75 -17.22 -6.92
CA LEU A 18 1.92 -16.89 -7.74
C LEU A 18 2.68 -18.13 -8.23
N HIS A 19 2.22 -19.33 -7.92
CA HIS A 19 2.92 -20.60 -8.21
C HIS A 19 4.38 -20.61 -7.70
N LEU A 20 4.60 -20.03 -6.52
CA LEU A 20 5.91 -19.96 -5.86
C LEU A 20 5.94 -20.82 -4.61
N SER A 21 7.13 -21.17 -4.15
CA SER A 21 7.28 -21.75 -2.81
C SER A 21 6.97 -20.72 -1.73
N ALA A 22 6.48 -21.17 -0.56
CA ALA A 22 6.29 -20.29 0.59
C ALA A 22 7.59 -19.60 1.03
N TYR A 23 8.73 -20.28 0.85
CA TYR A 23 10.06 -19.73 1.13
C TYR A 23 10.40 -18.55 0.20
N THR A 24 10.16 -18.70 -1.10
CA THR A 24 10.37 -17.62 -2.08
C THR A 24 9.47 -16.42 -1.77
N VAL A 25 8.22 -16.65 -1.37
CA VAL A 25 7.34 -15.56 -0.91
C VAL A 25 7.90 -14.87 0.33
N GLN A 26 8.43 -15.61 1.30
CA GLN A 26 9.06 -15.02 2.49
C GLN A 26 10.28 -14.16 2.13
N ASP A 27 11.11 -14.59 1.19
CA ASP A 27 12.25 -13.78 0.74
C ASP A 27 11.82 -12.51 0.01
N HIS A 28 10.77 -12.58 -0.81
CA HIS A 28 10.15 -11.38 -1.37
C HIS A 28 9.60 -10.45 -0.29
N LEU A 29 8.98 -10.98 0.77
CA LEU A 29 8.47 -10.17 1.88
C LEU A 29 9.61 -9.47 2.61
N LYS A 30 10.72 -10.14 2.90
CA LYS A 30 11.91 -9.52 3.50
C LYS A 30 12.44 -8.38 2.64
N ALA A 31 12.66 -8.63 1.35
CA ALA A 31 13.15 -7.60 0.44
C ALA A 31 12.22 -6.39 0.31
N VAL A 32 10.90 -6.60 0.43
CA VAL A 32 9.92 -5.51 0.46
C VAL A 32 10.00 -4.74 1.78
N PHE A 33 10.08 -5.44 2.90
CA PHE A 33 10.19 -4.85 4.23
C PHE A 33 11.45 -3.99 4.37
N ASP A 34 12.60 -4.50 3.91
CA ASP A 34 13.86 -3.76 3.88
C ASP A 34 13.75 -2.49 3.03
N LYS A 35 13.10 -2.57 1.86
CA LYS A 35 12.91 -1.42 0.97
C LYS A 35 11.93 -0.38 1.51
N ALA A 36 10.90 -0.83 2.22
CA ALA A 36 9.89 0.05 2.81
C ALA A 36 10.30 0.55 4.20
N GLY A 37 11.38 0.05 4.78
CA GLY A 37 11.83 0.44 6.13
C GLY A 37 10.91 -0.06 7.24
N VAL A 38 10.16 -1.14 7.01
CA VAL A 38 9.21 -1.72 7.97
C VAL A 38 9.67 -3.11 8.40
N ASN A 39 9.21 -3.60 9.56
CA ASN A 39 9.64 -4.89 10.12
C ASN A 39 8.56 -5.96 10.06
N SER A 40 7.33 -5.59 9.69
CA SER A 40 6.21 -6.53 9.72
C SER A 40 5.19 -6.30 8.62
N ARG A 41 4.37 -7.32 8.39
CA ARG A 41 3.22 -7.25 7.48
C ARG A 41 2.24 -6.16 7.87
N ARG A 42 1.97 -6.01 9.17
CA ARG A 42 1.03 -4.98 9.66
C ARG A 42 1.62 -3.58 9.48
N GLU A 43 2.91 -3.41 9.73
CA GLU A 43 3.60 -2.14 9.46
C GLU A 43 3.56 -1.80 7.98
N LEU A 44 3.82 -2.75 7.07
CA LEU A 44 3.70 -2.49 5.63
C LEU A 44 2.30 -2.03 5.21
N ILE A 45 1.25 -2.67 5.77
CA ILE A 45 -0.14 -2.29 5.49
C ILE A 45 -0.44 -0.90 6.05
N ALA A 46 0.00 -0.61 7.28
CA ALA A 46 -0.19 0.69 7.92
C ALA A 46 0.55 1.80 7.17
N ASP A 47 1.80 1.57 6.78
CA ASP A 47 2.63 2.51 6.03
C ASP A 47 1.98 2.89 4.69
N VAL A 48 1.54 1.89 3.92
CA VAL A 48 0.81 2.14 2.67
C VAL A 48 -0.53 2.85 2.92
N PHE A 49 -1.25 2.47 3.99
CA PHE A 49 -2.50 3.11 4.35
C PHE A 49 -2.28 4.59 4.67
N PHE A 50 -1.36 4.94 5.57
CA PHE A 50 -1.14 6.32 5.97
C PHE A 50 -0.43 7.15 4.90
N GLY A 51 0.54 6.56 4.18
CA GLY A 51 1.35 7.24 3.19
C GLY A 51 0.69 7.45 1.82
N ILE A 52 -0.33 6.66 1.46
CA ILE A 52 -0.96 6.76 0.14
C ILE A 52 -2.47 7.00 0.24
N TYR A 53 -3.15 6.23 1.09
CA TYR A 53 -4.61 6.27 1.16
C TYR A 53 -5.10 7.40 2.08
N ALA A 54 -4.61 7.49 3.31
CA ALA A 54 -5.07 8.46 4.30
C ALA A 54 -4.85 9.91 3.85
N LEU A 55 -3.73 10.21 3.17
CA LEU A 55 -3.48 11.53 2.57
C LEU A 55 -4.52 11.95 1.52
N ARG A 56 -5.28 10.98 0.97
CA ARG A 56 -6.34 11.23 -0.01
C ARG A 56 -7.74 11.07 0.58
N LEU A 57 -7.87 10.48 1.77
CA LEU A 57 -9.17 10.32 2.43
C LEU A 57 -9.68 11.69 2.88
N GLY A 58 -10.86 12.07 2.41
CA GLY A 58 -11.50 13.34 2.75
C GLY A 58 -11.14 14.51 1.82
N ARG A 59 -10.27 14.33 0.82
CA ARG A 59 -10.10 15.36 -0.23
C ARG A 59 -11.36 15.42 -1.09
N PRO A 60 -11.96 16.61 -1.29
CA PRO A 60 -13.11 16.76 -2.17
C PRO A 60 -12.74 16.36 -3.60
N VAL A 61 -13.63 15.62 -4.25
CA VAL A 61 -13.49 15.25 -5.66
C VAL A 61 -14.00 16.42 -6.49
N GLY A 62 -13.16 16.92 -7.40
CA GLY A 62 -13.50 17.97 -8.33
C GLY A 62 -14.57 17.52 -9.35
N PRO A 63 -15.17 18.46 -10.09
CA PRO A 63 -16.18 18.15 -11.11
C PRO A 63 -15.66 17.23 -12.23
N ASP A 64 -14.34 17.14 -12.39
CA ASP A 64 -13.61 16.32 -13.33
C ASP A 64 -13.32 14.89 -12.84
N GLY A 65 -13.73 14.56 -11.61
CA GLY A 65 -13.48 13.25 -11.00
C GLY A 65 -12.07 13.08 -10.45
N PHE A 66 -11.23 14.12 -10.48
CA PHE A 66 -9.91 14.11 -9.86
C PHE A 66 -9.96 14.79 -8.47
N PHE A 67 -9.01 14.50 -7.59
CA PHE A 67 -8.97 15.16 -6.29
C PHE A 67 -8.63 16.64 -6.47
N ALA A 68 -9.41 17.54 -5.87
CA ALA A 68 -9.09 18.96 -5.87
C ALA A 68 -7.73 19.16 -5.18
N ASP A 69 -6.82 19.88 -5.83
CA ASP A 69 -5.63 20.35 -5.14
C ASP A 69 -6.02 21.50 -4.23
N ASP A 70 -5.41 21.57 -3.05
CA ASP A 70 -5.72 22.56 -2.02
C ASP A 70 -5.05 23.91 -2.38
N SER A 71 -5.31 24.39 -3.59
CA SER A 71 -4.83 25.66 -4.13
C SER A 71 -5.89 26.76 -3.95
N SER A 72 -6.60 26.76 -2.82
CA SER A 72 -7.43 27.91 -2.43
C SER A 72 -6.62 28.85 -1.54
N GLU A 73 -5.56 29.44 -2.10
CA GLU A 73 -4.88 30.59 -1.50
C GLU A 73 -4.38 31.53 -2.59
N VAL A 74 -5.32 32.05 -3.38
CA VAL A 74 -5.15 33.27 -4.18
C VAL A 74 -6.49 34.01 -4.22
N ASP A 75 -6.73 34.88 -3.24
CA ASP A 75 -7.06 36.31 -3.44
C ASP A 75 -7.42 36.95 -2.09
N GLY A 76 -6.82 38.10 -1.79
CA GLY A 76 -6.96 38.87 -0.57
C GLY A 76 -5.87 39.92 -0.40
#